data_AF-A0A0J1FS02-F1
#
_entry.id   AF-A0A0J1FS02-F1
#
_cell.length_a   1.000
_cell.length_b   1.000
_cell.length_c   1.000
_cell.angle_alpha   90.00
_cell.angle_beta   90.00
_cell.angle_gamma   90.00
#
_symmetry.space_group_name_H-M   'P 1'
#
loop_
_entity.id
_entity.type
_entity.pdbx_description
1 polymer ?
#
loop_
_entity_poly.entity_id
_entity_poly.type
_entity_poly.pdbx_seq_one_letter_code
_entity_poly.pdbx_strand_id
1 'polypeptide(L)'
;MLEAKLLEQMRIVAKIEELLPYIDRYEKAWSKLEDFNKRFPTDMKKSILQMAIQGKLIEQRPEEGTGEELYQQIRAEKQRLIKAGTIKKENALPEIAEDEKLFDIPDTWIWVRLKDLTENIGDGIHGTPNFDSTGNYYFINGNNLDNGKIILKADTQRVGFDEYEKYRKPLTLTTVLISINGTIGNIAYYNDEPVILGKSACYIALIKLMYKEYIHILLSSQFFLDYAVSKATQTTIKNVSLKAIRMLPVPLPPLAEQKRIVAKLEEILPLCEKLK
;
A
#
# COMPACT_ATOMS: atom_id res chain seq x y z
N MET A 1 38.95 54.81 -35.53
CA MET A 1 38.58 54.44 -34.13
C MET A 1 37.11 54.08 -33.97
N LEU A 2 36.16 54.82 -34.56
CA LEU A 2 34.73 54.54 -34.42
C LEU A 2 34.30 53.24 -35.12
N GLU A 3 34.80 52.99 -36.34
CA GLU A 3 34.51 51.77 -37.11
C GLU A 3 35.02 50.49 -36.44
N ALA A 4 36.21 50.52 -35.84
CA ALA A 4 36.76 49.38 -35.09
C ALA A 4 35.91 49.01 -33.88
N LYS A 5 35.33 50.01 -33.19
CA LYS A 5 34.37 49.78 -32.09
C LYS A 5 33.06 49.17 -32.59
N LEU A 6 32.56 49.62 -33.75
CA LEU A 6 31.34 49.09 -34.35
C LEU A 6 31.51 47.63 -34.80
N LEU A 7 32.64 47.32 -35.45
CA LEU A 7 32.98 45.94 -35.86
C LEU A 7 33.08 45.00 -34.65
N GLU A 8 33.70 45.45 -33.56
CA GLU A 8 33.78 44.65 -32.33
C GLU A 8 32.41 44.44 -31.67
N GLN A 9 31.53 45.45 -31.68
CA GLN A 9 30.15 45.30 -31.21
C GLN A 9 29.37 44.26 -32.03
N MET A 10 29.49 44.29 -33.35
CA MET A 10 28.85 43.31 -34.24
C MET A 10 29.37 41.89 -33.99
N ARG A 11 30.68 41.74 -33.74
CA ARG A 11 31.30 40.44 -33.39
C ARG A 11 30.76 39.89 -32.07
N ILE A 12 30.58 40.76 -31.06
CA ILE A 12 30.01 40.37 -29.76
C ILE A 12 28.54 39.94 -29.91
N VAL A 13 27.72 40.72 -30.63
CA VAL A 13 26.31 40.40 -30.86
C VAL A 13 26.17 39.06 -31.59
N ALA A 14 26.91 38.85 -32.68
CA ALA A 14 26.90 37.58 -33.41
C ALA A 14 27.28 36.39 -32.52
N LYS A 15 28.24 36.57 -31.58
CA LYS A 15 28.61 35.51 -30.64
C LYS A 15 27.55 35.24 -29.59
N ILE A 16 26.84 36.27 -29.13
CA ILE A 16 25.69 36.10 -28.22
C ILE A 16 24.57 35.35 -28.94
N GLU A 17 24.23 35.74 -30.16
CA GLU A 17 23.21 35.07 -30.98
C GLU A 17 23.56 33.61 -31.28
N GLU A 18 24.84 33.31 -31.49
CA GLU A 18 25.33 31.93 -31.64
C GLU A 18 25.15 31.12 -30.33
N LEU A 19 25.34 31.75 -29.16
CA LEU A 19 25.30 31.08 -27.86
C LEU A 19 23.87 30.92 -27.29
N LEU A 20 22.94 31.81 -27.62
CA LEU A 20 21.55 31.80 -27.11
C LEU A 20 20.85 30.43 -27.28
N PRO A 21 20.89 29.77 -28.46
CA PRO A 21 20.28 28.45 -28.62
C PRO A 21 20.89 27.36 -27.73
N TYR A 22 22.17 27.48 -27.37
CA TYR A 22 22.82 26.54 -26.45
C TYR A 22 22.38 26.78 -25.00
N ILE A 23 22.17 28.05 -24.62
CA ILE A 23 21.61 28.41 -23.31
C ILE A 23 20.19 27.83 -23.19
N ASP A 24 19.34 28.01 -24.19
CA ASP A 24 17.98 27.46 -24.20
C ASP A 24 17.96 25.92 -24.12
N ARG A 25 18.88 25.25 -24.84
CA ARG A 25 19.05 23.79 -24.77
C ARG A 25 19.50 23.35 -23.39
N TYR A 26 20.44 24.07 -22.79
CA TYR A 26 20.95 23.79 -21.45
C TYR A 26 19.84 23.96 -20.41
N GLU A 27 19.07 25.05 -20.47
CA GLU A 27 17.93 25.29 -19.58
C GLU A 27 16.90 24.14 -19.65
N LYS A 28 16.52 23.72 -20.86
CA LYS A 28 15.60 22.58 -21.06
C LYS A 28 16.17 21.27 -20.52
N ALA A 29 17.46 21.02 -20.69
CA ALA A 29 18.11 19.81 -20.17
C ALA A 29 18.19 19.84 -18.63
N TRP A 30 18.51 20.99 -18.06
CA TRP A 30 18.62 21.20 -16.62
C TRP A 30 17.26 21.06 -15.93
N SER A 31 16.20 21.68 -16.46
CA SER A 31 14.83 21.52 -15.95
C SER A 31 14.36 20.06 -15.97
N LYS A 32 14.64 19.32 -17.07
CA LYS A 32 14.33 17.88 -17.13
C LYS A 32 15.09 17.06 -16.09
N LEU A 33 16.36 17.39 -15.84
CA LEU A 33 17.18 16.71 -14.84
C LEU A 33 16.66 16.97 -13.43
N GLU A 34 16.28 18.21 -13.13
CA GLU A 34 15.69 18.59 -11.83
C GLU A 34 14.36 17.85 -11.59
N ASP A 35 13.47 17.84 -12.58
CA ASP A 35 12.19 17.12 -12.52
C ASP A 35 12.37 15.60 -12.38
N PHE A 36 13.41 15.05 -13.01
CA PHE A 36 13.77 13.64 -12.88
C PHE A 36 14.29 13.35 -11.47
N ASN A 37 15.30 14.08 -10.99
CA ASN A 37 15.90 13.88 -9.67
C ASN A 37 14.86 14.03 -8.55
N LYS A 38 13.92 14.96 -8.70
CA LYS A 38 12.83 15.15 -7.73
C LYS A 38 11.90 13.94 -7.61
N ARG A 39 11.63 13.23 -8.72
CA ARG A 39 10.72 12.09 -8.75
C ARG A 39 11.42 10.74 -8.56
N PHE A 40 12.69 10.66 -8.94
CA PHE A 40 13.47 9.42 -8.99
C PHE A 40 13.43 8.59 -7.70
N PRO A 41 13.62 9.15 -6.48
CA PRO A 41 13.53 8.36 -5.24
C PRO A 41 12.16 7.68 -5.06
N THR A 42 11.08 8.38 -5.39
CA THR A 42 9.71 7.88 -5.24
C THR A 42 9.39 6.85 -6.33
N ASP A 43 9.77 7.13 -7.57
CA ASP A 43 9.55 6.22 -8.70
C ASP A 43 10.35 4.92 -8.55
N MET A 44 11.58 5.02 -8.03
CA MET A 44 12.40 3.86 -7.70
C MET A 44 11.74 2.99 -6.62
N LYS A 45 11.28 3.60 -5.52
CA LYS A 45 10.55 2.88 -4.46
C LYS A 45 9.33 2.15 -5.02
N LYS A 46 8.54 2.79 -5.88
CA LYS A 46 7.38 2.16 -6.53
C LYS A 46 7.78 0.97 -7.41
N SER A 47 8.84 1.12 -8.21
CA SER A 47 9.36 0.06 -9.06
C SER A 47 9.84 -1.15 -8.25
N ILE A 48 10.58 -0.91 -7.17
CA ILE A 48 11.07 -1.96 -6.26
C ILE A 48 9.90 -2.73 -5.61
N LEU A 49 8.87 -2.03 -5.12
CA LEU A 49 7.68 -2.67 -4.55
C LEU A 49 6.91 -3.48 -5.61
N GLN A 50 6.85 -2.99 -6.85
CA GLN A 50 6.25 -3.73 -7.97
C GLN A 50 7.03 -5.01 -8.29
N MET A 51 8.36 -4.94 -8.34
CA MET A 51 9.22 -6.12 -8.54
C MET A 51 9.05 -7.15 -7.42
N ALA A 52 8.87 -6.69 -6.18
CA ALA A 52 8.64 -7.55 -5.02
C ALA A 52 7.38 -8.39 -5.16
N ILE A 53 6.26 -7.79 -5.59
CA ILE A 53 4.99 -8.52 -5.78
C ILE A 53 4.91 -9.30 -7.09
N GLN A 54 5.88 -9.13 -7.98
CA GLN A 54 6.02 -9.90 -9.22
C GLN A 54 6.97 -11.10 -9.08
N GLY A 55 7.56 -11.32 -7.89
CA GLY A 55 8.56 -12.37 -7.68
C GLY A 55 9.88 -12.13 -8.42
N LYS A 56 10.16 -10.87 -8.78
CA LYS A 56 11.37 -10.46 -9.54
C LYS A 56 12.45 -9.81 -8.67
N LEU A 57 12.17 -9.62 -7.37
CA LEU A 57 13.11 -8.95 -6.46
C LEU A 57 14.24 -9.88 -5.98
N ILE A 58 13.94 -11.17 -5.83
CA ILE A 58 14.86 -12.18 -5.32
C ILE A 58 14.74 -13.46 -6.13
N GLU A 59 15.76 -14.31 -6.05
CA GLU A 59 15.75 -15.63 -6.68
C GLU A 59 14.73 -16.57 -6.02
N GLN A 60 14.02 -17.31 -6.87
CA GLN A 60 13.10 -18.40 -6.50
C GLN A 60 13.88 -19.61 -5.98
N ARG A 61 13.35 -20.26 -4.94
CA ARG A 61 13.99 -21.40 -4.28
C ARG A 61 13.02 -22.58 -4.18
N PRO A 62 13.23 -23.67 -4.94
CA PRO A 62 12.32 -24.82 -4.93
C PRO A 62 12.11 -25.45 -3.55
N GLU A 63 13.15 -25.41 -2.70
CA GLU A 63 13.09 -25.92 -1.33
C GLU A 63 12.18 -25.12 -0.39
N GLU A 64 11.76 -23.92 -0.79
CA GLU A 64 10.84 -23.06 -0.02
C GLU A 64 9.36 -23.42 -0.25
N GLY A 65 9.09 -24.36 -1.16
CA GLY A 65 7.75 -24.84 -1.50
C GLY A 65 7.05 -23.98 -2.55
N THR A 66 5.72 -24.07 -2.59
CA THR A 66 4.88 -23.31 -3.53
C THR A 66 3.78 -22.49 -2.82
N GLY A 67 3.26 -21.48 -3.50
CA GLY A 67 2.07 -20.75 -3.09
C GLY A 67 0.84 -21.65 -2.94
N GLU A 68 0.72 -22.68 -3.78
CA GLU A 68 -0.36 -23.67 -3.70
C GLU A 68 -0.29 -24.49 -2.39
N GLU A 69 0.90 -24.95 -2.01
CA GLU A 69 1.09 -25.66 -0.73
C GLU A 69 0.70 -24.79 0.47
N LEU A 70 1.13 -23.53 0.49
CA LEU A 70 0.71 -22.58 1.52
C LEU A 70 -0.81 -22.35 1.49
N TYR A 71 -1.40 -22.22 0.31
CA TYR A 71 -2.83 -21.99 0.16
C TYR A 71 -3.68 -23.16 0.70
N GLN A 72 -3.24 -24.40 0.48
CA GLN A 72 -3.89 -25.57 1.05
C GLN A 72 -3.84 -25.57 2.59
N GLN A 73 -2.70 -25.18 3.19
CA GLN A 73 -2.58 -25.02 4.64
C GLN A 73 -3.53 -23.94 5.17
N ILE A 74 -3.61 -22.79 4.48
CA ILE A 74 -4.54 -21.70 4.81
C ILE A 74 -5.99 -22.19 4.76
N ARG A 75 -6.38 -22.91 3.72
CA ARG A 75 -7.72 -23.48 3.60
C ARG A 75 -8.04 -24.45 4.73
N ALA A 76 -7.11 -25.34 5.08
CA ALA A 76 -7.27 -26.28 6.20
C ALA A 76 -7.44 -25.53 7.53
N GLU A 77 -6.64 -24.50 7.77
CA GLU A 77 -6.73 -23.66 8.98
C GLU A 77 -8.05 -22.90 9.04
N LYS A 78 -8.54 -22.35 7.93
CA LYS A 78 -9.89 -21.73 7.89
C LYS A 78 -10.97 -22.73 8.24
N GLN A 79 -10.92 -23.94 7.68
CA GLN A 79 -11.90 -24.97 8.01
C GLN A 79 -11.87 -25.33 9.50
N ARG A 80 -10.69 -25.38 10.12
CA ARG A 80 -10.53 -25.58 11.56
C ARG A 80 -11.17 -24.44 12.36
N LEU A 81 -10.90 -23.19 11.99
CA LEU A 81 -11.47 -22.00 12.64
C LEU A 81 -12.99 -21.90 12.47
N ILE A 82 -13.53 -22.31 11.32
CA ILE A 82 -14.98 -22.40 11.08
C ILE A 82 -15.61 -23.45 12.00
N LYS A 83 -15.01 -24.64 12.09
CA LYS A 83 -15.49 -25.72 12.98
C LYS A 83 -15.44 -25.31 14.45
N ALA A 84 -14.44 -24.51 14.83
CA ALA A 84 -14.29 -23.95 16.18
C ALA A 84 -15.24 -22.76 16.47
N GLY A 85 -15.98 -22.27 15.47
CA GLY A 85 -16.86 -21.10 15.62
C GLY A 85 -16.16 -19.76 15.72
N THR A 86 -14.83 -19.71 15.50
CA THR A 86 -14.03 -18.47 15.57
C THR A 86 -14.32 -17.55 14.38
N ILE A 87 -14.49 -18.13 13.19
CA ILE A 87 -14.85 -17.39 11.98
C ILE A 87 -16.14 -17.96 11.37
N LYS A 88 -16.93 -17.11 10.72
CA LYS A 88 -18.17 -17.53 10.08
C LYS A 88 -17.87 -18.29 8.79
N LYS A 89 -18.68 -19.31 8.49
CA LYS A 89 -18.67 -19.95 7.17
C LYS A 89 -19.26 -18.97 6.16
N GLU A 90 -18.56 -18.77 5.05
CA GLU A 90 -18.99 -17.89 3.98
C GLU A 90 -18.95 -18.62 2.64
N ASN A 91 -19.68 -18.08 1.66
CA ASN A 91 -19.71 -18.63 0.31
C ASN A 91 -18.36 -18.45 -0.39
N ALA A 92 -18.04 -19.41 -1.26
CA ALA A 92 -16.89 -19.32 -2.15
C ALA A 92 -16.98 -18.05 -3.00
N LEU A 93 -15.84 -17.39 -3.21
CA LEU A 93 -15.72 -16.29 -4.15
C LEU A 93 -15.61 -16.84 -5.57
N PRO A 94 -15.97 -16.03 -6.59
CA PRO A 94 -15.68 -16.35 -7.97
C PRO A 94 -14.19 -16.60 -8.20
N GLU A 95 -13.89 -17.51 -9.13
CA GLU A 95 -12.55 -17.72 -9.65
C GLU A 95 -11.95 -16.39 -10.18
N ILE A 96 -10.62 -16.32 -10.20
CA ILE A 96 -9.90 -15.16 -10.72
C ILE A 96 -9.82 -15.31 -12.24
N ALA A 97 -10.46 -14.40 -12.96
CA ALA A 97 -10.41 -14.38 -14.41
C ALA A 97 -9.01 -13.98 -14.91
N GLU A 98 -8.66 -14.37 -16.14
CA GLU A 98 -7.32 -14.06 -16.70
C GLU A 98 -7.06 -12.55 -16.82
N ASP A 99 -8.09 -11.75 -17.10
CA ASP A 99 -7.97 -10.28 -17.19
C ASP A 99 -7.80 -9.61 -15.82
N GLU A 100 -8.03 -10.33 -14.72
CA GLU A 100 -7.74 -9.88 -13.36
C GLU A 100 -6.28 -10.15 -12.94
N LYS A 101 -5.54 -10.98 -13.68
CA LYS A 101 -4.12 -11.25 -13.46
C LYS A 101 -3.28 -10.19 -14.17
N LEU A 102 -3.08 -9.06 -13.50
CA LEU A 102 -2.52 -7.85 -14.12
C LEU A 102 -1.02 -7.96 -14.50
N PHE A 103 -0.34 -9.02 -14.11
CA PHE A 103 1.06 -9.27 -14.43
C PHE A 103 1.43 -10.74 -14.26
N ASP A 104 2.56 -11.12 -14.87
CA ASP A 104 3.17 -12.43 -14.70
C ASP A 104 3.77 -12.59 -13.30
N ILE A 105 3.62 -13.79 -12.76
CA ILE A 105 4.19 -14.25 -11.49
C ILE A 105 5.02 -15.52 -11.73
N PRO A 106 5.94 -15.88 -10.84
CA PRO A 106 6.66 -17.15 -10.93
C PRO A 106 5.71 -18.36 -10.91
N ASP A 107 6.09 -19.46 -11.56
CA ASP A 107 5.31 -20.71 -11.59
C ASP A 107 5.11 -21.33 -10.20
N THR A 108 5.97 -20.97 -9.24
CA THR A 108 5.87 -21.38 -7.82
C THR A 108 4.80 -20.59 -7.07
N TRP A 109 4.29 -19.49 -7.61
CA TRP A 109 3.28 -18.64 -6.99
C TRP A 109 1.90 -18.92 -7.58
N ILE A 110 0.86 -18.53 -6.84
CA ILE A 110 -0.52 -18.57 -7.35
C ILE A 110 -1.25 -17.25 -7.12
N TRP A 111 -2.28 -16.99 -7.91
CA TRP A 111 -3.23 -15.91 -7.64
C TRP A 111 -4.35 -16.40 -6.73
N VAL A 112 -4.65 -15.64 -5.68
CA VAL A 112 -5.77 -15.90 -4.74
C VAL A 112 -6.54 -14.62 -4.46
N ARG A 113 -7.74 -14.71 -3.88
CA ARG A 113 -8.47 -13.51 -3.43
C ARG A 113 -7.96 -13.12 -2.04
N LEU A 114 -7.80 -11.83 -1.77
CA LEU A 114 -7.35 -11.34 -0.46
C LEU A 114 -8.21 -11.89 0.69
N LYS A 115 -9.52 -12.02 0.48
CA LYS A 115 -10.44 -12.63 1.45
C LYS A 115 -10.03 -14.04 1.86
N ASP A 116 -9.48 -14.84 0.96
CA ASP A 116 -9.10 -16.22 1.26
C ASP A 116 -7.91 -16.29 2.23
N LEU A 117 -7.10 -15.23 2.31
CA LEU A 117 -5.96 -15.08 3.22
C LEU A 117 -6.33 -14.52 4.61
N THR A 118 -7.61 -14.22 4.84
CA THR A 118 -8.08 -13.52 6.05
C THR A 118 -9.04 -14.34 6.90
N GLU A 119 -9.02 -14.06 8.20
CA GLU A 119 -10.05 -14.45 9.14
C GLU A 119 -11.28 -13.55 8.99
N ASN A 120 -11.06 -12.24 8.80
CA ASN A 120 -12.13 -11.26 8.61
C ASN A 120 -11.63 -9.99 7.89
N ILE A 121 -12.52 -9.37 7.12
CA ILE A 121 -12.34 -8.03 6.53
C ILE A 121 -13.60 -7.22 6.81
N GLY A 122 -13.43 -6.04 7.40
CA GLY A 122 -14.53 -5.12 7.67
C GLY A 122 -14.06 -3.69 7.89
N ASP A 123 -14.97 -2.82 8.27
CA ASP A 123 -14.69 -1.44 8.64
C ASP A 123 -15.26 -1.11 10.02
N GLY A 124 -15.01 0.14 10.43
CA GLY A 124 -15.48 0.70 11.68
C GLY A 124 -16.98 0.99 11.77
N ILE A 125 -17.36 1.84 12.72
CA ILE A 125 -18.75 2.28 12.91
C ILE A 125 -19.20 3.21 11.76
N HIS A 126 -20.44 3.01 11.28
CA HIS A 126 -21.12 3.84 10.27
C HIS A 126 -22.05 4.87 10.95
N GLY A 127 -21.50 5.63 11.88
CA GLY A 127 -22.21 6.61 12.68
C GLY A 127 -21.26 7.38 13.59
N THR A 128 -21.77 8.43 14.23
CA THR A 128 -21.01 9.19 15.21
C THR A 128 -21.08 8.45 16.56
N PRO A 129 -19.95 7.99 17.11
CA PRO A 129 -19.96 7.39 18.44
C PRO A 129 -20.17 8.45 19.53
N ASN A 130 -20.54 8.02 20.72
CA ASN A 130 -20.60 8.87 21.90
C ASN A 130 -19.18 9.23 22.36
N PHE A 131 -18.73 10.41 21.96
CA PHE A 131 -17.41 10.90 22.33
C PHE A 131 -17.33 11.28 23.80
N ASP A 132 -16.18 10.95 24.40
CA ASP A 132 -15.82 11.26 25.76
C ASP A 132 -14.36 11.72 25.77
N SER A 133 -14.14 13.00 26.07
CA SER A 133 -12.79 13.58 26.13
C SER A 133 -11.95 13.05 27.27
N THR A 134 -12.52 12.32 28.23
CA THR A 134 -11.82 11.63 29.32
C THR A 134 -11.61 10.14 29.05
N GLY A 135 -12.19 9.61 27.97
CA GLY A 135 -12.10 8.21 27.59
C GLY A 135 -10.68 7.75 27.24
N ASN A 136 -10.49 6.44 27.24
CA ASN A 136 -9.19 5.79 27.00
C ASN A 136 -9.07 5.19 25.58
N TYR A 137 -10.15 5.17 24.81
CA TYR A 137 -10.19 4.55 23.48
C TYR A 137 -10.26 5.61 22.39
N TYR A 138 -9.28 5.61 21.48
CA TYR A 138 -9.17 6.61 20.42
C TYR A 138 -10.03 6.23 19.21
N PHE A 139 -10.86 7.17 18.75
CA PHE A 139 -11.60 7.03 17.52
C PHE A 139 -10.72 7.38 16.32
N ILE A 140 -10.38 6.37 15.52
CA ILE A 140 -9.47 6.52 14.40
C ILE A 140 -10.16 6.29 13.05
N ASN A 141 -9.74 7.06 12.05
CA ASN A 141 -10.15 6.94 10.66
C ASN A 141 -8.93 6.71 9.76
N GLY A 142 -9.16 6.57 8.46
CA GLY A 142 -8.09 6.37 7.48
C GLY A 142 -7.02 7.48 7.47
N ASN A 143 -7.34 8.68 7.96
CA ASN A 143 -6.40 9.80 8.12
C ASN A 143 -5.50 9.69 9.36
N ASN A 144 -5.77 8.75 10.27
CA ASN A 144 -4.88 8.39 11.38
C ASN A 144 -3.89 7.30 10.98
N LEU A 145 -4.02 6.69 9.81
CA LEU A 145 -3.09 5.66 9.35
C LEU A 145 -1.98 6.35 8.57
N ASP A 146 -0.73 6.09 8.92
CA ASP A 146 0.41 6.63 8.18
C ASP A 146 1.65 5.75 8.31
N ASN A 147 2.28 5.45 7.18
CA ASN A 147 3.56 4.75 7.08
C ASN A 147 3.71 3.54 8.04
N GLY A 148 2.69 2.67 8.09
CA GLY A 148 2.71 1.46 8.92
C GLY A 148 2.31 1.67 10.39
N LYS A 149 1.94 2.88 10.79
CA LYS A 149 1.61 3.24 12.18
C LYS A 149 0.25 3.92 12.32
N ILE A 150 -0.37 3.72 13.48
CA ILE A 150 -1.53 4.50 13.89
C ILE A 150 -1.03 5.79 14.56
N ILE A 151 -1.38 6.92 13.97
CA ILE A 151 -1.00 8.25 14.43
C ILE A 151 -2.16 8.84 15.25
N LEU A 152 -1.96 8.89 16.56
CA LEU A 152 -2.85 9.53 17.50
C LEU A 152 -2.37 10.97 17.74
N LYS A 153 -3.20 11.93 17.38
CA LYS A 153 -2.95 13.37 17.55
C LYS A 153 -3.60 13.86 18.85
N ALA A 154 -3.17 15.02 19.34
CA ALA A 154 -3.72 15.63 20.56
C ALA A 154 -5.24 15.88 20.48
N ASP A 155 -5.76 16.13 19.28
CA ASP A 155 -7.17 16.36 18.98
C ASP A 155 -7.93 15.10 18.56
N THR A 156 -7.29 13.91 18.61
CA THR A 156 -7.96 12.65 18.26
C THR A 156 -9.05 12.38 19.29
N GLN A 157 -10.29 12.31 18.83
CA GLN A 157 -11.46 12.09 19.67
C GLN A 157 -11.37 10.73 20.36
N ARG A 158 -11.95 10.64 21.55
CA ARG A 158 -11.94 9.44 22.39
C ARG A 158 -13.35 9.04 22.77
N VAL A 159 -13.50 7.79 23.21
CA VAL A 159 -14.75 7.24 23.72
C VAL A 159 -14.51 6.50 25.04
N GLY A 160 -15.57 6.40 25.84
CA GLY A 160 -15.58 5.58 27.05
C GLY A 160 -15.61 4.07 26.76
N PHE A 161 -15.42 3.26 27.80
CA PHE A 161 -15.38 1.79 27.69
C PHE A 161 -16.68 1.20 27.12
N ASP A 162 -17.85 1.67 27.55
CA ASP A 162 -19.13 1.13 27.11
C ASP A 162 -19.36 1.32 25.60
N GLU A 163 -18.95 2.49 25.07
CA GLU A 163 -19.03 2.80 23.64
C GLU A 163 -18.01 1.96 22.84
N TYR A 164 -16.80 1.77 23.40
CA TYR A 164 -15.81 0.86 22.82
C TYR A 164 -16.33 -0.58 22.75
N GLU A 165 -16.82 -1.16 23.85
CA GLU A 165 -17.31 -2.55 23.88
C GLU A 165 -18.45 -2.78 22.89
N LYS A 166 -19.33 -1.79 22.71
CA LYS A 166 -20.44 -1.87 21.76
C LYS A 166 -19.99 -1.98 20.30
N TYR A 167 -18.90 -1.34 19.93
CA TYR A 167 -18.48 -1.20 18.53
C TYR A 167 -17.10 -1.77 18.20
N ARG A 168 -16.41 -2.35 19.19
CA ARG A 168 -15.08 -2.94 19.01
C ARG A 168 -15.08 -3.96 17.89
N LYS A 169 -13.98 -3.99 17.15
CA LYS A 169 -13.73 -4.95 16.07
C LYS A 169 -12.75 -6.02 16.56
N PRO A 170 -12.78 -7.23 16.00
CA PRO A 170 -11.88 -8.31 16.39
C PRO A 170 -10.48 -8.07 15.79
N LEU A 171 -9.83 -6.98 16.19
CA LEU A 171 -8.48 -6.64 15.80
C LEU A 171 -7.49 -7.54 16.55
N THR A 172 -6.43 -7.93 15.87
CA THR A 172 -5.36 -8.80 16.40
C THR A 172 -4.02 -8.33 15.84
N LEU A 173 -2.90 -8.81 16.38
CA LEU A 173 -1.56 -8.49 15.87
C LEU A 173 -1.31 -8.92 14.42
N THR A 174 -2.18 -9.72 13.81
CA THR A 174 -2.15 -10.06 12.37
C THR A 174 -2.95 -9.06 11.51
N THR A 175 -3.53 -8.03 12.13
CA THR A 175 -4.39 -7.06 11.46
C THR A 175 -3.58 -5.96 10.79
N VAL A 176 -3.87 -5.74 9.50
CA VAL A 176 -3.44 -4.56 8.74
C VAL A 176 -4.65 -3.66 8.55
N LEU A 177 -4.47 -2.36 8.80
CA LEU A 177 -5.48 -1.33 8.58
C LEU A 177 -5.18 -0.57 7.29
N ILE A 178 -6.21 -0.31 6.48
CA ILE A 178 -6.10 0.53 5.28
C ILE A 178 -7.19 1.60 5.26
N SER A 179 -6.86 2.77 4.71
CA SER A 179 -7.86 3.78 4.40
C SER A 179 -8.59 3.43 3.11
N ILE A 180 -9.91 3.38 3.18
CA ILE A 180 -10.80 3.10 2.03
C ILE A 180 -11.59 4.32 1.56
N ASN A 181 -11.42 5.48 2.21
CA ASN A 181 -12.17 6.69 1.92
C ASN A 181 -11.27 7.93 2.03
N GLY A 182 -11.16 8.72 0.96
CA GLY A 182 -10.36 9.94 0.92
C GLY A 182 -8.85 9.69 0.79
N THR A 183 -8.21 9.19 1.85
CA THR A 183 -6.74 8.95 1.91
C THR A 183 -6.35 7.53 1.49
N ILE A 184 -6.91 7.05 0.37
CA ILE A 184 -6.64 5.69 -0.12
C ILE A 184 -5.12 5.47 -0.26
N GLY A 185 -4.62 4.38 0.34
CA GLY A 185 -3.20 4.05 0.39
C GLY A 185 -2.53 4.29 1.73
N ASN A 186 -3.19 4.99 2.66
CA ASN A 186 -2.73 5.07 4.04
C ASN A 186 -2.92 3.71 4.73
N ILE A 187 -1.86 3.18 5.32
CA ILE A 187 -1.79 1.82 5.87
C ILE A 187 -1.15 1.88 7.26
N ALA A 188 -1.62 1.04 8.18
CA ALA A 188 -1.00 0.83 9.48
C ALA A 188 -1.06 -0.63 9.91
N TYR A 189 -0.12 -1.06 10.75
CA TYR A 189 -0.28 -2.27 11.55
C TYR A 189 -1.07 -1.96 12.81
N TYR A 190 -1.89 -2.92 13.25
CA TYR A 190 -2.45 -2.91 14.59
C TYR A 190 -1.46 -3.57 15.57
N ASN A 191 -1.11 -2.86 16.65
CA ASN A 191 -0.20 -3.28 17.71
C ASN A 191 -0.88 -3.12 19.10
N ASP A 192 -2.12 -3.60 19.21
CA ASP A 192 -2.93 -3.55 20.44
C ASP A 192 -3.22 -2.13 20.96
N GLU A 193 -3.21 -1.13 20.07
CA GLU A 193 -3.62 0.23 20.44
C GLU A 193 -5.09 0.24 20.91
N PRO A 194 -5.46 1.05 21.92
CA PRO A 194 -6.82 1.14 22.41
C PRO A 194 -7.66 1.98 21.44
N VAL A 195 -8.08 1.39 20.33
CA VAL A 195 -8.75 2.12 19.24
C VAL A 195 -10.13 1.57 18.93
N ILE A 196 -11.02 2.48 18.56
CA ILE A 196 -12.29 2.19 17.90
C ILE A 196 -12.19 2.72 16.47
N LEU A 197 -12.55 1.88 15.49
CA LEU A 197 -12.45 2.24 14.08
C LEU A 197 -13.69 3.02 13.64
N GLY A 198 -13.49 4.09 12.88
CA GLY A 198 -14.50 4.74 12.05
C GLY A 198 -14.61 4.10 10.67
N LYS A 199 -15.68 4.44 9.94
CA LYS A 199 -16.02 3.89 8.62
C LYS A 199 -14.87 3.88 7.59
N SER A 200 -14.00 4.88 7.62
CA SER A 200 -12.94 5.01 6.62
C SER A 200 -11.72 4.09 6.87
N ALA A 201 -11.61 3.51 8.07
CA ALA A 201 -10.58 2.54 8.41
C ALA A 201 -11.12 1.11 8.18
N CYS A 202 -10.60 0.45 7.16
CA CYS A 202 -10.83 -0.97 6.88
C CYS A 202 -9.78 -1.80 7.61
N TYR A 203 -10.21 -2.83 8.34
CA TYR A 203 -9.33 -3.81 8.94
C TYR A 203 -9.30 -5.10 8.12
N ILE A 204 -8.10 -5.66 8.00
CA ILE A 204 -7.80 -6.91 7.29
C ILE A 204 -7.12 -7.82 8.32
N ALA A 205 -7.88 -8.66 9.01
CA ALA A 205 -7.37 -9.61 9.99
C ALA A 205 -6.89 -10.87 9.27
N LEU A 206 -5.57 -11.03 9.17
CA LEU A 206 -4.95 -12.14 8.42
C LEU A 206 -4.97 -13.45 9.21
N ILE A 207 -5.02 -14.56 8.49
CA ILE A 207 -4.77 -15.89 9.07
C ILE A 207 -3.32 -15.96 9.52
N LYS A 208 -3.07 -16.59 10.67
CA LYS A 208 -1.72 -16.64 11.31
C LYS A 208 -0.61 -17.24 10.44
N LEU A 209 -0.96 -18.01 9.40
CA LEU A 209 -0.01 -18.58 8.45
C LEU A 209 0.53 -17.54 7.45
N MET A 210 -0.09 -16.36 7.35
CA MET A 210 0.36 -15.28 6.47
C MET A 210 1.38 -14.38 7.16
N TYR A 211 2.35 -13.90 6.38
CA TYR A 211 3.27 -12.87 6.83
C TYR A 211 2.68 -11.49 6.57
N LYS A 212 2.27 -10.78 7.65
CA LYS A 212 1.52 -9.52 7.53
C LYS A 212 2.30 -8.41 6.84
N GLU A 213 3.61 -8.42 6.96
CA GLU A 213 4.52 -7.45 6.36
C GLU A 213 4.52 -7.60 4.83
N TYR A 214 4.41 -8.82 4.31
CA TYR A 214 4.24 -9.05 2.87
C TYR A 214 2.91 -8.47 2.36
N ILE A 215 1.82 -8.65 3.11
CA ILE A 215 0.52 -8.05 2.76
C ILE A 215 0.58 -6.52 2.83
N HIS A 216 1.27 -5.95 3.82
CA HIS A 216 1.51 -4.51 3.87
C HIS A 216 2.27 -4.00 2.64
N ILE A 217 3.31 -4.70 2.20
CA ILE A 217 4.04 -4.37 0.96
C ILE A 217 3.12 -4.39 -0.26
N LEU A 218 2.29 -5.44 -0.40
CA LEU A 218 1.31 -5.53 -1.48
C LEU A 218 0.34 -4.36 -1.45
N LEU A 219 -0.24 -4.05 -0.29
CA LEU A 219 -1.17 -2.93 -0.13
C LEU A 219 -0.49 -1.57 -0.31
N SER A 220 0.83 -1.47 -0.12
CA SER A 220 1.62 -0.26 -0.36
C SER A 220 2.05 -0.08 -1.82
N SER A 221 1.81 -1.07 -2.67
CA SER A 221 2.23 -1.06 -4.08
C SER A 221 1.33 -0.21 -4.97
N GLN A 222 1.85 0.21 -6.13
CA GLN A 222 1.05 0.91 -7.15
C GLN A 222 -0.06 0.00 -7.70
N PHE A 223 0.17 -1.31 -7.78
CA PHE A 223 -0.85 -2.31 -8.12
C PHE A 223 -2.11 -2.19 -7.26
N PHE A 224 -1.98 -2.11 -5.92
CA PHE A 224 -3.14 -1.95 -5.04
C PHE A 224 -3.82 -0.59 -5.26
N LEU A 225 -3.04 0.49 -5.37
CA LEU A 225 -3.59 1.83 -5.57
C LEU A 225 -4.39 1.92 -6.87
N ASP A 226 -3.89 1.36 -7.96
CA ASP A 226 -4.55 1.35 -9.27
C ASP A 226 -5.84 0.52 -9.21
N TYR A 227 -5.79 -0.66 -8.58
CA TYR A 227 -6.96 -1.48 -8.32
C TYR A 227 -8.01 -0.70 -7.51
N ALA A 228 -7.61 -0.11 -6.38
CA ALA A 228 -8.48 0.62 -5.48
C ALA A 228 -9.14 1.81 -6.18
N VAL A 229 -8.38 2.57 -6.96
CA VAL A 229 -8.91 3.69 -7.76
C VAL A 229 -9.88 3.21 -8.83
N SER A 230 -9.60 2.10 -9.51
CA SER A 230 -10.50 1.53 -10.53
C SER A 230 -11.85 1.04 -9.96
N LYS A 231 -11.88 0.68 -8.68
CA LYS A 231 -13.08 0.19 -7.97
C LYS A 231 -13.76 1.25 -7.11
N ALA A 232 -13.25 2.48 -7.07
CA ALA A 232 -13.82 3.56 -6.27
C ALA A 232 -15.09 4.13 -6.95
N THR A 233 -16.17 4.30 -6.19
CA THR A 233 -17.51 4.58 -6.76
C THR A 233 -17.96 6.04 -6.74
N GLN A 234 -17.07 7.02 -6.51
CA GLN A 234 -17.44 8.44 -6.41
C GLN A 234 -16.33 9.34 -6.94
N THR A 235 -16.72 10.45 -7.56
CA THR A 235 -15.79 11.40 -8.22
C THR A 235 -15.15 12.38 -7.22
N THR A 236 -15.89 12.84 -6.21
CA THR A 236 -15.41 13.85 -5.24
C THR A 236 -14.61 13.25 -4.09
N ILE A 237 -15.11 12.17 -3.47
CA ILE A 237 -14.38 11.43 -2.43
C ILE A 237 -14.35 9.96 -2.83
N LYS A 238 -13.19 9.51 -3.30
CA LYS A 238 -13.01 8.10 -3.71
C LYS A 238 -13.27 7.19 -2.50
N ASN A 239 -14.21 6.27 -2.69
CA ASN A 239 -14.59 5.27 -1.68
C ASN A 239 -14.49 3.87 -2.28
N VAL A 240 -13.67 3.02 -1.65
CA VAL A 240 -13.47 1.62 -2.04
C VAL A 240 -14.38 0.74 -1.19
N SER A 241 -15.28 -0.01 -1.82
CA SER A 241 -16.18 -0.89 -1.06
C SER A 241 -15.43 -2.07 -0.41
N LEU A 242 -15.92 -2.55 0.73
CA LEU A 242 -15.41 -3.78 1.34
C LEU A 242 -15.53 -4.99 0.40
N LYS A 243 -16.52 -5.00 -0.51
CA LYS A 243 -16.63 -6.03 -1.55
C LYS A 243 -15.41 -5.99 -2.48
N ALA A 244 -14.98 -4.81 -2.91
CA ALA A 244 -13.78 -4.65 -3.74
C ALA A 244 -12.52 -5.12 -2.98
N ILE A 245 -12.34 -4.73 -1.72
CA ILE A 245 -11.19 -5.19 -0.92
C ILE A 245 -11.16 -6.72 -0.80
N ARG A 246 -12.30 -7.35 -0.51
CA ARG A 246 -12.40 -8.82 -0.44
C ARG A 246 -12.08 -9.50 -1.78
N MET A 247 -12.41 -8.86 -2.89
CA MET A 247 -12.23 -9.40 -4.25
C MET A 247 -10.85 -9.12 -4.86
N LEU A 248 -9.97 -8.36 -4.18
CA LEU A 248 -8.64 -8.06 -4.69
C LEU A 248 -7.88 -9.37 -5.02
N PRO A 249 -7.49 -9.61 -6.29
CA PRO A 249 -6.55 -10.67 -6.63
C PRO A 249 -5.19 -10.33 -6.03
N VAL A 250 -4.54 -11.29 -5.39
CA VAL A 250 -3.22 -11.12 -4.81
C VAL A 250 -2.31 -12.28 -5.19
N PRO A 251 -1.03 -12.02 -5.55
CA PRO A 251 -0.04 -13.07 -5.67
C PRO A 251 0.27 -13.67 -4.30
N LEU A 252 0.39 -14.99 -4.24
CA LEU A 252 0.74 -15.74 -3.04
C LEU A 252 2.03 -16.54 -3.27
N PRO A 253 3.17 -16.08 -2.73
CA PRO A 253 4.40 -16.86 -2.62
C PRO A 253 4.33 -17.87 -1.47
N PRO A 254 5.26 -18.84 -1.43
CA PRO A 254 5.53 -19.61 -0.21
C PRO A 254 5.90 -18.69 0.97
N LEU A 255 5.62 -19.14 2.20
CA LEU A 255 5.81 -18.31 3.40
C LEU A 255 7.29 -17.93 3.63
N ALA A 256 8.22 -18.83 3.33
CA ALA A 256 9.65 -18.54 3.47
C ALA A 256 10.08 -17.43 2.50
N GLU A 257 9.58 -17.45 1.28
CA GLU A 257 9.87 -16.43 0.27
C GLU A 257 9.24 -15.09 0.63
N GLN A 258 8.01 -15.06 1.15
CA GLN A 258 7.39 -13.83 1.67
C GLN A 258 8.32 -13.10 2.65
N LYS A 259 8.91 -13.82 3.60
CA LYS A 259 9.84 -13.27 4.59
C LYS A 259 11.13 -12.75 3.95
N ARG A 260 11.70 -13.48 2.98
CA ARG A 260 12.89 -13.05 2.24
C ARG A 260 12.65 -11.78 1.42
N ILE A 261 11.49 -11.67 0.77
CA ILE A 261 11.09 -10.47 0.03
C ILE A 261 11.08 -9.25 0.97
N VAL A 262 10.43 -9.39 2.13
CA VAL A 262 10.37 -8.31 3.12
C VAL A 262 11.76 -7.95 3.64
N ALA A 263 12.56 -8.94 4.04
CA ALA A 263 13.93 -8.70 4.50
C ALA A 263 14.75 -7.97 3.43
N LYS A 264 14.58 -8.34 2.16
CA LYS A 264 15.28 -7.65 1.07
C LYS A 264 14.82 -6.21 0.89
N LEU A 265 13.52 -5.95 1.04
CA LEU A 265 12.96 -4.61 0.99
C LEU A 265 13.45 -3.73 2.14
N GLU A 266 13.56 -4.28 3.34
CA GLU A 266 14.10 -3.59 4.52
C GLU A 266 15.56 -3.17 4.31
N GLU A 267 16.35 -3.94 3.55
CA GLU A 267 17.71 -3.54 3.16
C GLU A 267 17.75 -2.39 2.15
N ILE A 268 16.91 -2.44 1.11
CA ILE A 268 17.06 -1.58 -0.08
C ILE A 268 16.21 -0.31 -0.04
N LEU A 269 15.01 -0.33 0.57
CA LEU A 269 14.12 0.83 0.60
C LEU A 269 14.75 2.04 1.32
N PRO A 270 15.50 1.87 2.43
CA PRO A 270 16.19 3.00 3.06
C PRO A 270 17.25 3.64 2.15
N LEU A 271 17.80 2.90 1.17
CA LEU A 271 18.75 3.45 0.21
C LEU A 271 18.05 4.39 -0.78
N CYS A 272 16.79 4.15 -1.11
CA CYS A 272 16.01 5.06 -1.94
C CYS A 272 15.80 6.42 -1.28
N GLU A 273 15.60 6.45 0.04
CA GLU A 273 15.42 7.70 0.78
C GLU A 273 16.70 8.55 0.83
N LYS A 274 17.88 7.92 0.74
CA LYS A 274 19.18 8.63 0.66
C LYS A 274 19.45 9.28 -0.71
N LEU A 275 18.61 9.02 -1.72
CA LEU A 275 18.70 9.63 -3.04
C LEU A 275 17.94 10.96 -3.14
N LYS A 276 17.28 11.38 -2.05
CA LYS A 276 16.56 12.66 -1.95
C LYS A 276 17.50 13.85 -1.76
#